data_AF-A0A7K1FXE6-F1
#
_entry.id   AF-A0A7K1FXE6-F1
#
_cell.length_a   1.000
_cell.length_b   1.000
_cell.length_c   1.000
_cell.angle_alpha   90.00
_cell.angle_beta   90.00
_cell.angle_gamma   90.00
#
_symmetry.space_group_name_H-M   'P 1'
#
loop_
_entity.id
_entity.type
_entity.pdbx_description
1 polymer ?
#
loop_
_entity_poly.entity_id
_entity_poly.type
_entity_poly.pdbx_seq_one_letter_code
_entity_poly.pdbx_strand_id
1 'polypeptide(L)'
;MKDIKLKLQDLVFNFRKWLSENYSQQNIQELLFDDAGYPDWNEIEDFYSELLEKDLIKNLDKEDEENLLYLISRNWDRGRMIAWLSTGSQLSNLGNLKKNDFINLSKTLSKINKVELDDAKSQFVSSFKKISSLTQEIEEILLVFYNEKNEYTKRLALITLGKLGYSDIKKIIKISWETIDDEHHKMGCLYVIHEILNDKELLTHYLSLLQNKESENLKNYISEITKQKNYN
;
A
#
# COMPACT_ATOMS: atom_id res chain seq x y z
N MET A 1 18.82 -8.25 -21.23
CA MET A 1 18.44 -9.05 -20.04
C MET A 1 19.60 -9.19 -19.06
N LYS A 2 20.76 -9.77 -19.42
CA LYS A 2 21.90 -9.89 -18.49
C LYS A 2 22.35 -8.55 -17.88
N ASP A 3 22.35 -7.48 -18.68
CA ASP A 3 22.73 -6.13 -18.23
C ASP A 3 21.74 -5.52 -17.22
N ILE A 4 20.44 -5.68 -17.47
CA ILE A 4 19.36 -5.23 -16.57
C ILE A 4 19.47 -5.91 -15.20
N LYS A 5 19.66 -7.24 -15.22
CA LYS A 5 19.78 -8.05 -14.00
C LYS A 5 20.97 -7.59 -13.16
N LEU A 6 22.15 -7.50 -13.77
CA LEU A 6 23.36 -7.04 -13.08
C LEU A 6 23.17 -5.63 -12.51
N LYS A 7 22.59 -4.71 -13.29
CA LYS A 7 22.34 -3.35 -12.83
C LYS A 7 21.40 -3.29 -11.63
N LEU A 8 20.29 -4.04 -11.65
CA LEU A 8 19.35 -4.07 -10.55
C LEU A 8 19.95 -4.70 -9.28
N GLN A 9 20.72 -5.78 -9.45
CA GLN A 9 21.47 -6.39 -8.35
C GLN A 9 22.49 -5.42 -7.74
N ASP A 10 23.22 -4.66 -8.57
CA ASP A 10 24.17 -3.65 -8.12
C ASP A 10 23.48 -2.51 -7.34
N LEU A 11 22.31 -2.04 -7.80
CA LEU A 11 21.53 -1.01 -7.11
C LEU A 11 21.07 -1.49 -5.72
N VAL A 12 20.55 -2.72 -5.61
CA VAL A 12 20.17 -3.30 -4.31
C VAL A 12 21.38 -3.50 -3.42
N PHE A 13 22.50 -3.97 -3.97
CA PHE A 13 23.75 -4.15 -3.24
C PHE A 13 24.25 -2.81 -2.67
N ASN A 14 24.29 -1.76 -3.49
CA ASN A 14 24.75 -0.43 -3.07
C ASN A 14 23.84 0.16 -1.99
N PHE A 15 22.52 -0.01 -2.11
CA PHE A 15 21.58 0.42 -1.08
C PHE A 15 21.84 -0.31 0.25
N ARG A 16 21.94 -1.65 0.23
CA ARG A 16 22.20 -2.45 1.43
C ARG A 16 23.58 -2.16 2.04
N LYS A 17 24.59 -1.90 1.20
CA LYS A 17 25.91 -1.48 1.64
C LYS A 17 25.83 -0.14 2.38
N TRP A 18 25.17 0.86 1.80
CA TRP A 18 24.96 2.15 2.45
C TRP A 18 24.23 1.99 3.79
N LEU A 19 23.18 1.17 3.87
CA LEU A 19 22.52 0.88 5.14
C LEU A 19 23.52 0.35 6.18
N SER A 20 24.34 -0.63 5.81
CA SER A 20 25.33 -1.24 6.72
C SER A 20 26.45 -0.29 7.16
N GLU A 21 26.73 0.75 6.37
CA GLU A 21 27.75 1.77 6.66
C GLU A 21 27.20 2.88 7.57
N ASN A 22 25.87 3.10 7.59
CA ASN A 22 25.25 4.25 8.27
C ASN A 22 24.36 3.85 9.46
N TYR A 23 23.93 2.59 9.56
CA TYR A 23 23.02 2.12 10.59
C TYR A 23 23.51 0.83 11.25
N SER A 24 23.08 0.61 12.49
CA SER A 24 23.37 -0.64 13.21
C SER A 24 22.60 -1.81 12.60
N GLN A 25 23.09 -3.04 12.77
CA GLN A 25 22.36 -4.24 12.34
C GLN A 25 20.98 -4.35 13.00
N GLN A 26 20.86 -3.92 14.26
CA GLN A 26 19.57 -3.88 14.95
C GLN A 26 18.60 -2.91 14.26
N ASN A 27 19.03 -1.68 13.98
CA ASN A 27 18.21 -0.71 13.27
C ASN A 27 17.80 -1.24 11.89
N ILE A 28 18.71 -1.92 11.19
CA ILE A 28 18.41 -2.52 9.88
C ILE A 28 17.33 -3.62 10.00
N GLN A 29 17.43 -4.49 11.01
CA GLN A 29 16.47 -5.57 11.24
C GLN A 29 15.10 -5.06 11.69
N GLU A 30 15.08 -4.00 12.49
CA GLU A 30 13.86 -3.37 13.02
C GLU A 30 13.26 -2.32 12.07
N LEU A 31 13.88 -2.09 10.90
CA LEU A 31 13.47 -1.08 9.92
C LEU A 31 13.46 0.36 10.48
N LEU A 32 14.43 0.67 11.36
CA LEU A 32 14.58 1.97 12.03
C LEU A 32 15.70 2.82 11.39
N PHE A 33 15.48 3.24 10.15
CA PHE A 33 16.41 4.05 9.37
C PHE A 33 15.67 4.99 8.41
N ASP A 34 16.36 6.03 7.93
CA ASP A 34 15.80 7.03 7.02
C ASP A 34 16.18 6.70 5.58
N ASP A 35 15.37 5.88 4.91
CA ASP A 35 15.60 5.50 3.52
C ASP A 35 15.64 6.70 2.57
N ALA A 36 14.88 7.76 2.85
CA ALA A 36 14.85 8.95 2.01
C ALA A 36 16.22 9.66 1.96
N GLY A 37 17.06 9.42 2.97
CA GLY A 37 18.44 9.91 3.06
C GLY A 37 19.45 9.20 2.16
N TYR A 38 19.09 8.11 1.46
CA TYR A 38 20.02 7.44 0.53
C TYR A 38 20.46 8.38 -0.62
N PRO A 39 21.77 8.66 -0.79
CA PRO A 39 22.23 9.70 -1.71
C PRO A 39 22.00 9.37 -3.19
N ASP A 40 21.98 8.08 -3.56
CA ASP A 40 21.93 7.65 -4.96
C ASP A 40 20.51 7.30 -5.43
N TRP A 41 19.47 7.85 -4.78
CA TRP A 41 18.08 7.65 -5.21
C TRP A 41 17.84 8.00 -6.68
N ASN A 42 18.51 9.03 -7.19
CA ASN A 42 18.37 9.42 -8.59
C ASN A 42 18.78 8.29 -9.54
N GLU A 43 19.83 7.52 -9.20
CA GLU A 43 20.28 6.41 -10.04
C GLU A 43 19.23 5.28 -10.10
N ILE A 44 18.61 4.97 -8.96
CA ILE A 44 17.51 3.99 -8.89
C ILE A 44 16.29 4.48 -9.68
N GLU A 45 15.91 5.75 -9.51
CA GLU A 45 14.75 6.34 -10.16
C GLU A 45 14.95 6.47 -11.68
N ASP A 46 16.15 6.79 -12.14
CA ASP A 46 16.52 6.83 -13.56
C ASP A 46 16.46 5.42 -14.17
N PHE A 47 17.03 4.42 -13.50
CA PHE A 47 16.96 3.02 -13.95
C PHE A 47 15.52 2.52 -14.01
N TYR A 48 14.70 2.85 -13.01
CA TYR A 48 13.27 2.51 -13.03
C TYR A 48 12.54 3.18 -14.20
N SER A 49 12.83 4.46 -14.46
CA SER A 49 12.28 5.19 -15.61
C SER A 49 12.65 4.51 -16.93
N GLU A 50 13.89 4.04 -17.06
CA GLU A 50 14.36 3.29 -18.22
C GLU A 50 13.62 1.95 -18.39
N LEU A 51 13.37 1.22 -17.30
CA LEU A 51 12.58 -0.03 -17.34
C LEU A 51 11.17 0.22 -17.89
N LEU A 52 10.55 1.34 -17.51
CA LEU A 52 9.22 1.73 -17.98
C LEU A 52 9.24 2.15 -19.46
N GLU A 53 10.18 3.02 -19.84
CA GLU A 53 10.30 3.54 -21.21
C GLU A 53 10.53 2.41 -22.22
N LYS A 54 11.37 1.44 -21.85
CA LYS A 54 11.74 0.32 -22.72
C LYS A 54 10.83 -0.92 -22.58
N ASP A 55 9.76 -0.83 -21.78
CA ASP A 55 8.80 -1.92 -21.55
C ASP A 55 9.47 -3.23 -21.06
N LEU A 56 10.39 -3.08 -20.11
CA LEU A 56 11.28 -4.16 -19.65
C LEU A 56 10.81 -4.86 -18.37
N ILE A 57 9.82 -4.32 -17.65
CA ILE A 57 9.33 -4.94 -16.39
C ILE A 57 8.85 -6.37 -16.63
N LYS A 58 8.11 -6.61 -17.72
CA LYS A 58 7.63 -7.96 -18.11
C LYS A 58 8.74 -8.99 -18.39
N ASN A 59 9.99 -8.54 -18.52
CA ASN A 59 11.15 -9.40 -18.81
C ASN A 59 11.97 -9.73 -17.56
N LEU A 60 11.60 -9.18 -16.39
CA LEU A 60 12.28 -9.48 -15.13
C LEU A 60 11.98 -10.93 -14.74
N ASP A 61 13.00 -11.64 -14.28
CA ASP A 61 12.78 -12.91 -13.61
C ASP A 61 12.28 -12.67 -12.17
N LYS A 62 11.91 -13.74 -11.46
CA LYS A 62 11.35 -13.62 -10.11
C LYS A 62 12.31 -12.93 -9.11
N GLU A 63 13.60 -13.16 -9.24
CA GLU A 63 14.62 -12.55 -8.37
C GLU A 63 14.72 -11.06 -8.65
N ASP A 64 14.72 -10.70 -9.94
CA ASP A 64 14.75 -9.31 -10.38
C ASP A 64 13.46 -8.55 -10.00
N GLU A 65 12.29 -9.19 -10.12
CA GLU A 65 11.03 -8.60 -9.63
C GLU A 65 11.10 -8.31 -8.12
N GLU A 66 11.62 -9.23 -7.32
CA GLU A 66 11.75 -9.06 -5.89
C GLU A 66 12.75 -7.95 -5.52
N ASN A 67 13.87 -7.85 -6.23
CA ASN A 67 14.83 -6.75 -6.08
C ASN A 67 14.20 -5.39 -6.43
N LEU A 68 13.41 -5.33 -7.50
CA LEU A 68 12.67 -4.12 -7.85
C LEU A 68 11.64 -3.75 -6.78
N LEU A 69 10.88 -4.74 -6.28
CA LEU A 69 9.91 -4.54 -5.21
C LEU A 69 10.57 -4.09 -3.90
N TYR A 70 11.78 -4.57 -3.61
CA TYR A 70 12.58 -4.08 -2.49
C TYR A 70 12.91 -2.60 -2.63
N LEU A 71 13.42 -2.16 -3.78
CA LEU A 71 13.71 -0.73 -4.01
C LEU A 71 12.45 0.13 -3.98
N ILE A 72 11.33 -0.36 -4.52
CA ILE A 72 10.01 0.31 -4.40
C ILE A 72 9.63 0.47 -2.93
N SER A 73 9.81 -0.56 -2.12
CA SER A 73 9.51 -0.54 -0.68
C SER A 73 10.28 0.57 0.02
N ARG A 74 11.58 0.72 -0.28
CA ARG A 74 12.43 1.76 0.30
C ARG A 74 12.13 3.16 -0.26
N ASN A 75 11.46 3.28 -1.41
CA ASN A 75 11.03 4.56 -1.99
C ASN A 75 9.74 5.12 -1.35
N TRP A 76 9.24 4.52 -0.27
CA TRP A 76 7.95 4.82 0.38
C TRP A 76 7.67 6.32 0.56
N ASP A 77 8.56 7.03 1.26
CA ASP A 77 8.38 8.45 1.59
C ASP A 77 8.45 9.37 0.38
N ARG A 78 9.17 8.94 -0.67
CA ARG A 78 9.25 9.68 -1.95
C ARG A 78 8.04 9.41 -2.82
N GLY A 79 7.54 8.16 -2.83
CA GLY A 79 6.36 7.74 -3.58
C GLY A 79 6.43 8.07 -5.08
N ARG A 80 7.64 8.02 -5.67
CA ARG A 80 7.84 8.38 -7.08
C ARG A 80 7.72 7.16 -7.99
N MET A 81 8.28 6.02 -7.58
CA MET A 81 8.20 4.77 -8.35
C MET A 81 6.76 4.26 -8.43
N ILE A 82 6.08 4.14 -7.29
CA ILE A 82 4.63 3.93 -7.22
C ILE A 82 4.01 5.23 -6.73
N ALA A 83 3.13 5.84 -7.52
CA ALA A 83 2.57 7.17 -7.27
C ALA A 83 1.49 7.18 -6.17
N TRP A 84 1.66 6.45 -5.07
CA TRP A 84 0.62 6.20 -4.07
C TRP A 84 0.16 7.46 -3.31
N LEU A 85 1.04 8.46 -3.21
CA LEU A 85 0.77 9.79 -2.66
C LEU A 85 0.10 10.75 -3.66
N SER A 86 0.09 10.42 -4.95
CA SER A 86 -0.51 11.26 -5.99
C SER A 86 -2.02 11.06 -6.08
N THR A 87 -2.74 12.16 -6.24
CA THR A 87 -4.19 12.20 -6.53
C THR A 87 -4.53 11.91 -7.99
N GLY A 88 -3.54 11.95 -8.89
CA GLY A 88 -3.73 11.68 -10.31
C GLY A 88 -3.92 10.19 -10.63
N SER A 89 -4.34 9.90 -11.86
CA SER A 89 -4.61 8.54 -12.34
C SER A 89 -3.35 7.73 -12.67
N GLN A 90 -2.19 8.37 -12.73
CA GLN A 90 -0.93 7.68 -13.03
C GLN A 90 -0.53 6.72 -11.90
N LEU A 91 0.02 5.55 -12.28
CA LEU A 91 0.53 4.55 -11.35
C LEU A 91 1.99 4.81 -10.93
N SER A 92 2.73 5.62 -11.69
CA SER A 92 4.09 6.07 -11.39
C SER A 92 4.26 7.54 -11.74
N ASN A 93 5.15 8.25 -11.02
CA ASN A 93 5.56 9.62 -11.34
C ASN A 93 6.88 9.66 -12.16
N LEU A 94 7.43 8.49 -12.50
CA LEU A 94 8.70 8.32 -13.22
C LEU A 94 8.52 7.78 -14.64
N GLY A 95 7.26 7.63 -15.09
CA GLY A 95 6.96 7.14 -16.42
C GLY A 95 5.62 6.43 -16.49
N ASN A 96 5.35 5.78 -17.62
CA ASN A 96 4.11 5.05 -17.82
C ASN A 96 4.22 3.61 -17.30
N LEU A 97 3.97 3.41 -16.01
CA LEU A 97 3.77 2.07 -15.46
C LEU A 97 2.43 1.50 -15.98
N LYS A 98 2.51 0.55 -16.90
CA LYS A 98 1.33 -0.08 -17.50
C LYS A 98 0.53 -0.82 -16.43
N LYS A 99 -0.79 -0.81 -16.58
CA LYS A 99 -1.73 -1.51 -15.68
C LYS A 99 -1.38 -3.00 -15.51
N ASN A 100 -1.04 -3.70 -16.59
CA ASN A 100 -0.71 -5.13 -16.52
C ASN A 100 0.58 -5.38 -15.74
N ASP A 101 1.61 -4.55 -15.92
CA ASP A 101 2.87 -4.67 -15.16
C ASP A 101 2.63 -4.37 -13.68
N PHE A 102 1.81 -3.35 -13.36
CA PHE A 102 1.41 -3.06 -11.99
C PHE A 102 0.67 -4.22 -11.32
N ILE A 103 -0.27 -4.86 -12.04
CA ILE A 103 -1.01 -6.02 -11.53
C ILE A 103 -0.07 -7.22 -11.36
N ASN A 104 0.83 -7.49 -12.30
CA ASN A 104 1.80 -8.57 -12.22
C ASN A 104 2.74 -8.39 -11.02
N LEU A 105 3.30 -7.19 -10.82
CA LEU A 105 4.12 -6.88 -9.66
C LEU A 105 3.33 -7.03 -8.35
N SER A 106 2.08 -6.58 -8.31
CA SER A 106 1.20 -6.75 -7.14
C SER A 106 0.95 -8.23 -6.82
N LYS A 107 0.78 -9.06 -7.85
CA LYS A 107 0.57 -10.51 -7.75
C LYS A 107 1.83 -11.25 -7.29
N THR A 108 3.00 -10.80 -7.71
CA THR A 108 4.27 -11.31 -7.17
C THR A 108 4.41 -10.91 -5.70
N LEU A 109 4.18 -9.63 -5.40
CA LEU A 109 4.28 -9.08 -4.06
C LEU A 109 3.32 -9.75 -3.05
N SER A 110 2.09 -10.09 -3.47
CA SER A 110 1.11 -10.78 -2.62
C SER A 110 1.52 -12.21 -2.23
N LYS A 111 2.56 -12.77 -2.88
CA LYS A 111 3.09 -14.11 -2.58
C LYS A 111 4.33 -14.06 -1.69
N ILE A 112 4.85 -12.88 -1.37
CA ILE A 112 6.09 -12.71 -0.62
C ILE A 112 5.78 -12.24 0.80
N ASN A 113 6.17 -13.06 1.77
CA ASN A 113 6.02 -12.76 3.19
C ASN A 113 7.35 -12.28 3.80
N LYS A 114 7.72 -11.04 3.46
CA LYS A 114 8.93 -10.36 3.96
C LYS A 114 8.55 -8.98 4.48
N VAL A 115 8.91 -8.69 5.74
CA VAL A 115 8.59 -7.41 6.39
C VAL A 115 9.23 -6.21 5.67
N GLU A 116 10.41 -6.39 5.06
CA GLU A 116 11.09 -5.35 4.26
C GLU A 116 10.30 -4.93 3.01
N LEU A 117 9.22 -5.64 2.65
CA LEU A 117 8.34 -5.34 1.52
C LEU A 117 6.96 -4.79 1.94
N ASP A 118 6.69 -4.62 3.24
CA ASP A 118 5.37 -4.16 3.72
C ASP A 118 5.00 -2.76 3.20
N ASP A 119 5.99 -1.88 3.07
CA ASP A 119 5.77 -0.55 2.50
C ASP A 119 5.37 -0.65 1.03
N ALA A 120 6.07 -1.47 0.23
CA ALA A 120 5.64 -1.73 -1.15
C ALA A 120 4.19 -2.24 -1.18
N LYS A 121 3.81 -3.19 -0.32
CA LYS A 121 2.42 -3.72 -0.27
C LYS A 121 1.43 -2.59 -0.08
N SER A 122 1.71 -1.71 0.87
CA SER A 122 0.89 -0.54 1.17
C SER A 122 0.78 0.42 -0.03
N GLN A 123 1.87 0.66 -0.77
CA GLN A 123 1.88 1.56 -1.94
C GLN A 123 1.01 1.00 -3.07
N PHE A 124 1.18 -0.29 -3.36
CA PHE A 124 0.40 -0.99 -4.39
C PHE A 124 -1.08 -1.02 -4.02
N VAL A 125 -1.42 -1.45 -2.79
CA VAL A 125 -2.79 -1.47 -2.30
C VAL A 125 -3.46 -0.09 -2.42
N SER A 126 -2.83 0.97 -1.92
CA SER A 126 -3.38 2.34 -2.01
C SER A 126 -3.56 2.81 -3.46
N SER A 127 -2.73 2.32 -4.38
CA SER A 127 -2.76 2.72 -5.79
C SER A 127 -3.80 1.97 -6.62
N PHE A 128 -4.33 0.83 -6.17
CA PHE A 128 -5.39 0.10 -6.87
C PHE A 128 -6.67 0.93 -7.07
N LYS A 129 -6.94 1.93 -6.22
CA LYS A 129 -8.06 2.88 -6.43
C LYS A 129 -7.98 3.65 -7.76
N LYS A 130 -6.81 3.69 -8.40
CA LYS A 130 -6.56 4.32 -9.71
C LYS A 130 -6.94 3.39 -10.86
N ILE A 131 -7.19 2.12 -10.56
CA ILE A 131 -7.69 1.15 -11.52
C ILE A 131 -9.22 1.18 -11.48
N SER A 132 -9.84 1.44 -12.62
CA SER A 132 -11.27 1.79 -12.73
C SER A 132 -12.27 0.66 -12.44
N SER A 133 -11.82 -0.58 -12.19
CA SER A 133 -12.72 -1.73 -12.07
C SER A 133 -12.12 -2.86 -11.23
N LEU A 134 -12.92 -3.47 -10.35
CA LEU A 134 -12.60 -4.71 -9.67
C LEU A 134 -12.75 -5.89 -10.62
N THR A 135 -11.63 -6.44 -11.10
CA THR A 135 -11.63 -7.75 -11.78
C THR A 135 -11.36 -8.85 -10.75
N GLN A 136 -11.73 -10.09 -11.06
CA GLN A 136 -11.46 -11.25 -10.19
C GLN A 136 -9.99 -11.31 -9.74
N GLU A 137 -9.03 -11.08 -10.64
CA GLU A 137 -7.60 -11.09 -10.29
C GLU A 137 -7.23 -9.98 -9.28
N ILE A 138 -7.82 -8.79 -9.39
CA ILE A 138 -7.56 -7.67 -8.47
C ILE A 138 -8.19 -7.95 -7.12
N GLU A 139 -9.40 -8.52 -7.12
CA GLU A 139 -10.08 -8.95 -5.91
C GLU A 139 -9.26 -9.99 -5.14
N GLU A 140 -8.76 -11.03 -5.82
CA GLU A 140 -7.92 -12.06 -5.21
C GLU A 140 -6.64 -11.45 -4.59
N ILE A 141 -5.97 -10.54 -5.30
CA ILE A 141 -4.78 -9.85 -4.79
C ILE A 141 -5.10 -9.00 -3.55
N LEU A 142 -6.16 -8.19 -3.60
CA LEU A 142 -6.55 -7.31 -2.49
C LEU A 142 -7.03 -8.11 -1.26
N LEU A 143 -7.70 -9.24 -1.46
CA LEU A 143 -8.08 -10.13 -0.37
C LEU A 143 -6.88 -10.80 0.28
N VAL A 144 -5.82 -11.13 -0.48
CA VAL A 144 -4.55 -11.58 0.11
C VAL A 144 -3.95 -10.48 0.98
N PHE A 145 -3.88 -9.23 0.49
CA PHE A 145 -3.38 -8.11 1.27
C PHE A 145 -4.24 -7.77 2.50
N TYR A 146 -5.55 -7.97 2.44
CA TYR A 146 -6.42 -7.84 3.60
C TYR A 146 -6.16 -8.93 4.65
N ASN A 147 -5.63 -10.09 4.29
CA ASN A 147 -5.30 -11.14 5.24
C ASN A 147 -3.84 -11.08 5.74
N GLU A 148 -3.08 -10.06 5.36
CA GLU A 148 -1.70 -9.84 5.81
C GLU A 148 -1.60 -9.53 7.32
N LYS A 149 -0.39 -9.67 7.85
CA LYS A 149 -0.10 -9.33 9.26
C LYS A 149 -0.06 -7.83 9.50
N ASN A 150 0.46 -7.07 8.54
CA ASN A 150 0.61 -5.63 8.63
C ASN A 150 -0.77 -4.94 8.68
N GLU A 151 -1.11 -4.32 9.81
CA GLU A 151 -2.41 -3.67 10.01
C GLU A 151 -2.65 -2.56 8.99
N TYR A 152 -1.63 -1.75 8.72
CA TYR A 152 -1.74 -0.61 7.83
C TYR A 152 -2.08 -1.06 6.39
N THR A 153 -1.39 -2.08 5.88
CA THR A 153 -1.70 -2.72 4.58
C THR A 153 -3.13 -3.26 4.57
N LYS A 154 -3.54 -3.96 5.64
CA LYS A 154 -4.87 -4.54 5.78
C LYS A 154 -5.97 -3.47 5.74
N ARG A 155 -5.77 -2.35 6.44
CA ARG A 155 -6.69 -1.21 6.43
C ARG A 155 -6.81 -0.59 5.05
N LEU A 156 -5.69 -0.39 4.37
CA LEU A 156 -5.69 0.11 2.99
C LEU A 156 -6.42 -0.85 2.05
N ALA A 157 -6.28 -2.17 2.25
CA ALA A 157 -6.95 -3.17 1.42
C ALA A 157 -8.46 -3.15 1.63
N LEU A 158 -8.92 -3.08 2.88
CA LEU A 158 -10.34 -2.88 3.22
C LEU A 158 -10.91 -1.64 2.50
N ILE A 159 -10.24 -0.50 2.62
CA ILE A 159 -10.70 0.75 2.00
C ILE A 159 -10.76 0.63 0.48
N THR A 160 -9.72 0.02 -0.10
CA THR A 160 -9.60 -0.14 -1.56
C THR A 160 -10.65 -1.09 -2.12
N LEU A 161 -10.91 -2.23 -1.45
CA LEU A 161 -12.00 -3.15 -1.79
C LEU A 161 -13.35 -2.43 -1.78
N GLY A 162 -13.60 -1.57 -0.78
CA GLY A 162 -14.78 -0.73 -0.75
C GLY A 162 -14.86 0.20 -1.97
N LYS A 163 -13.80 0.94 -2.28
CA LYS A 163 -13.77 1.90 -3.41
C LYS A 163 -14.00 1.23 -4.77
N LEU A 164 -13.55 -0.01 -4.90
CA LEU A 164 -13.73 -0.79 -6.13
C LEU A 164 -15.05 -1.57 -6.19
N GLY A 165 -15.91 -1.44 -5.16
CA GLY A 165 -17.25 -2.01 -5.16
C GLY A 165 -17.29 -3.50 -4.83
N TYR A 166 -16.40 -4.01 -3.98
CA TYR A 166 -16.42 -5.41 -3.53
C TYR A 166 -17.77 -5.76 -2.87
N SER A 167 -18.43 -6.81 -3.36
CA SER A 167 -19.81 -7.14 -2.96
C SER A 167 -19.96 -7.51 -1.49
N ASP A 168 -18.94 -8.18 -0.92
CA ASP A 168 -18.96 -8.67 0.46
C ASP A 168 -18.31 -7.68 1.45
N ILE A 169 -18.15 -6.41 1.06
CA ILE A 169 -17.48 -5.41 1.89
C ILE A 169 -18.12 -5.24 3.28
N LYS A 170 -19.46 -5.33 3.39
CA LYS A 170 -20.15 -5.27 4.71
C LYS A 170 -19.76 -6.44 5.62
N LYS A 171 -19.50 -7.62 5.05
CA LYS A 171 -19.03 -8.79 5.79
C LYS A 171 -17.58 -8.59 6.27
N ILE A 172 -16.71 -8.02 5.42
CA ILE A 172 -15.35 -7.67 5.82
C ILE A 172 -15.39 -6.66 6.97
N ILE A 173 -16.14 -5.57 6.84
CA ILE A 173 -16.31 -4.55 7.89
C ILE A 173 -16.70 -5.19 9.22
N LYS A 174 -17.69 -6.09 9.22
CA LYS A 174 -18.12 -6.80 10.43
C LYS A 174 -16.98 -7.59 11.06
N ILE A 175 -16.29 -8.42 10.26
CA ILE A 175 -15.15 -9.23 10.75
C ILE A 175 -14.04 -8.33 11.29
N SER A 176 -13.67 -7.26 10.57
CA SER A 176 -12.68 -6.29 11.00
C SER A 176 -13.07 -5.63 12.32
N TRP A 177 -14.36 -5.29 12.46
CA TRP A 177 -14.89 -4.68 13.68
C TRP A 177 -14.89 -5.63 14.89
N GLU A 178 -15.09 -6.92 14.68
CA GLU A 178 -15.17 -7.89 15.79
C GLU A 178 -13.80 -8.43 16.20
N THR A 179 -12.84 -8.50 15.27
CA THR A 179 -11.59 -9.28 15.48
C THR A 179 -10.31 -8.47 15.54
N ILE A 180 -10.29 -7.22 15.04
CA ILE A 180 -9.09 -6.40 14.99
C ILE A 180 -9.17 -5.32 16.06
N ASP A 181 -8.33 -5.38 17.08
CA ASP A 181 -8.25 -4.37 18.15
C ASP A 181 -7.22 -3.28 17.79
N ASP A 182 -7.51 -2.52 16.72
CA ASP A 182 -6.72 -1.38 16.28
C ASP A 182 -7.63 -0.20 15.94
N GLU A 183 -7.35 0.96 16.53
CA GLU A 183 -8.18 2.16 16.43
C GLU A 183 -8.24 2.69 15.00
N HIS A 184 -7.11 2.75 14.30
CA HIS A 184 -7.10 3.24 12.93
C HIS A 184 -7.82 2.26 12.00
N HIS A 185 -7.76 0.97 12.28
CA HIS A 185 -8.56 -0.03 11.56
C HIS A 185 -10.06 0.21 11.72
N LYS A 186 -10.53 0.55 12.93
CA LYS A 186 -11.93 0.96 13.16
C LYS A 186 -12.28 2.23 12.40
N MET A 187 -11.40 3.22 12.39
CA MET A 187 -11.59 4.43 11.55
C MET A 187 -11.72 4.07 10.08
N GLY A 188 -10.92 3.11 9.59
CA GLY A 188 -11.03 2.58 8.23
C GLY A 188 -12.40 1.94 7.95
N CYS A 189 -12.94 1.16 8.88
CA CYS A 189 -14.30 0.61 8.77
C CYS A 189 -15.34 1.72 8.65
N LEU A 190 -15.30 2.71 9.57
CA LEU A 190 -16.22 3.85 9.56
C LEU A 190 -16.10 4.67 8.28
N TYR A 191 -14.88 4.89 7.78
CA TYR A 191 -14.63 5.56 6.49
C TYR A 191 -15.36 4.84 5.35
N VAL A 192 -15.21 3.51 5.24
CA VAL A 192 -15.88 2.76 4.17
C VAL A 192 -17.40 2.87 4.30
N ILE A 193 -17.94 2.78 5.51
CA ILE A 193 -19.39 2.90 5.72
C ILE A 193 -19.90 4.28 5.31
N HIS A 194 -19.21 5.35 5.74
CA HIS A 194 -19.64 6.73 5.57
C HIS A 194 -19.37 7.26 4.16
N GLU A 195 -18.13 7.19 3.68
CA GLU A 195 -17.70 7.84 2.44
C GLU A 195 -17.93 7.00 1.18
N ILE A 196 -17.96 5.67 1.33
CA ILE A 196 -18.02 4.75 0.17
C ILE A 196 -19.41 4.15 0.04
N LEU A 197 -19.90 3.51 1.10
CA LEU A 197 -21.23 2.89 1.10
C LEU A 197 -22.35 3.90 1.30
N ASN A 198 -22.05 5.02 1.97
CA ASN A 198 -23.03 6.03 2.39
C ASN A 198 -24.21 5.38 3.17
N ASP A 199 -23.91 4.41 4.03
CA ASP A 199 -24.91 3.62 4.78
C ASP A 199 -25.13 4.23 6.17
N LYS A 200 -26.08 5.16 6.27
CA LYS A 200 -26.36 5.92 7.50
C LYS A 200 -26.80 5.04 8.68
N GLU A 201 -27.53 3.95 8.42
CA GLU A 201 -28.02 3.03 9.46
C GLU A 201 -26.87 2.20 10.03
N LEU A 202 -26.05 1.61 9.14
CA LEU A 202 -24.87 0.85 9.54
C LEU A 202 -23.87 1.72 10.29
N LEU A 203 -23.68 2.96 9.85
CA LEU A 203 -22.82 3.93 10.54
C LEU A 203 -23.32 4.19 11.97
N THR A 204 -24.61 4.45 12.12
CA THR A 204 -25.22 4.72 13.44
C THR A 204 -25.08 3.51 14.37
N HIS A 205 -25.24 2.29 13.84
CA HIS A 205 -25.00 1.06 14.58
C HIS A 205 -23.57 1.00 15.12
N TYR A 206 -22.55 1.14 14.27
CA TYR A 206 -21.15 1.03 14.72
C TYR A 206 -20.71 2.17 15.64
N LEU A 207 -21.19 3.40 15.41
CA LEU A 207 -20.95 4.51 16.33
C LEU A 207 -21.55 4.25 17.72
N SER A 208 -22.69 3.55 17.82
CA SER A 208 -23.30 3.23 19.12
C SER A 208 -22.52 2.19 19.93
N LEU A 209 -21.69 1.36 19.26
CA LEU A 209 -20.84 0.35 19.92
C LEU A 209 -19.61 0.97 20.58
N LEU A 210 -19.25 2.17 20.16
CA LEU A 210 -18.14 2.94 20.67
C LEU A 210 -18.52 3.62 21.99
N GLN A 211 -18.41 2.87 23.09
CA GLN A 211 -18.63 3.41 24.43
C GLN A 211 -17.52 4.42 24.81
N ASN A 212 -17.78 5.28 25.80
CA ASN A 212 -16.95 6.42 26.30
C ASN A 212 -15.44 6.16 26.65
N LYS A 213 -14.82 5.07 26.20
CA LYS A 213 -13.40 4.70 26.39
C LYS A 213 -12.52 5.00 25.19
N GLU A 214 -12.98 5.84 24.27
CA GLU A 214 -12.23 6.12 23.05
C GLU A 214 -11.07 7.10 23.30
N SER A 215 -10.00 6.92 22.53
CA SER A 215 -8.92 7.90 22.46
C SER A 215 -9.43 9.22 21.87
N GLU A 216 -8.65 10.29 22.05
CA GLU A 216 -8.98 11.60 21.50
C GLU A 216 -9.04 11.60 19.96
N ASN A 217 -8.24 10.75 19.31
CA ASN A 217 -8.18 10.66 17.85
C ASN A 217 -9.49 10.09 17.28
N LEU A 218 -9.99 8.99 17.84
CA LEU A 218 -11.26 8.39 17.42
C LEU A 218 -12.45 9.32 17.71
N LYS A 219 -12.46 10.00 18.86
CA LYS A 219 -13.47 11.01 19.18
C LYS A 219 -13.50 12.15 18.17
N ASN A 220 -12.33 12.69 17.82
CA ASN A 220 -12.22 13.75 16.83
C ASN A 220 -12.73 13.28 15.45
N TYR A 221 -12.35 12.07 15.03
CA TYR A 221 -12.82 11.49 13.78
C TYR A 221 -14.34 11.31 13.74
N ILE A 222 -14.94 10.78 14.82
CA ILE A 222 -16.40 10.62 14.95
C ILE A 222 -17.11 11.97 14.93
N SER A 223 -16.55 12.96 15.62
CA SER A 223 -17.09 14.33 15.65
C SER A 223 -17.16 14.91 14.24
N GLU A 224 -16.10 14.76 13.44
CA GLU A 224 -16.08 15.23 12.05
C GLU A 224 -17.12 14.52 11.16
N ILE A 225 -17.21 13.18 11.24
CA ILE A 225 -18.23 12.41 10.50
C ILE A 225 -19.66 12.84 10.91
N THR A 226 -19.89 13.01 12.21
CA THR A 226 -21.22 13.33 12.75
C THR A 226 -21.63 14.76 12.39
N LYS A 227 -20.69 15.72 12.37
CA LYS A 227 -20.96 17.08 11.90
C LYS A 227 -21.39 17.07 10.43
N GLN A 228 -20.67 16.35 9.57
CA GLN A 228 -21.00 16.26 8.14
C GLN A 228 -22.39 15.65 7.89
N LYS A 229 -22.85 14.72 8.73
CA LYS A 229 -24.21 14.15 8.70
C LYS A 229 -25.31 15.21 8.89
N ASN A 230 -25.03 16.31 9.61
CA ASN A 230 -26.01 17.36 9.88
C ASN A 230 -26.10 18.43 8.78
N TYR A 231 -25.24 18.37 7.75
CA TYR A 231 -25.23 19.31 6.63
C TYR A 231 -25.74 18.71 5.30
N ASN A 232 -26.07 17.41 5.26
CA ASN A 232 -26.55 16.68 4.06
C ASN A 232 -27.89 15.97 4.31
#